data_AF-A0A1Q8YB48-F1
#
_entry.id   AF-A0A1Q8YB48-F1
#
_cell.length_a   1.000
_cell.length_b   1.000
_cell.length_c   1.000
_cell.angle_alpha   90.00
_cell.angle_beta   90.00
_cell.angle_gamma   90.00
#
_symmetry.space_group_name_H-M   'P 1'
#
loop_
_entity.id
_entity.type
_entity.pdbx_description
1 polymer ?
#
loop_
_entity_poly.entity_id
_entity_poly.type
_entity_poly.pdbx_seq_one_letter_code
_entity_poly.pdbx_strand_id
1 'polypeptide(L)'
;MVVDGRIGFIGGAGIADDWRGNAQGPGHWRGTHFRVEGPVVAQIQSAFIDNWLRTSGEALHGDAFLPALQDAGSIPAQVVMSSPRVARGLGIAVGCRNPNF
;
A
#
# COMPACT_ATOMS: atom_id res chain seq x y z
N MET A 1 -5.19 -0.67 1.89
CA MET A 1 -6.50 -0.01 1.62
C MET A 1 -6.26 1.17 0.69
N VAL A 2 -7.17 1.43 -0.26
CA VAL A 2 -7.12 2.59 -1.14
C VAL A 2 -8.48 3.28 -1.12
N VAL A 3 -8.49 4.61 -1.02
CA VAL A 3 -9.70 5.44 -1.00
C VAL A 3 -9.70 6.30 -2.27
N ASP A 4 -10.73 6.14 -3.09
CA ASP A 4 -10.98 6.87 -4.35
C ASP A 4 -9.79 6.91 -5.33
N GLY A 5 -8.90 5.91 -5.25
CA GLY A 5 -7.66 5.88 -6.02
C GLY A 5 -6.62 6.95 -5.62
N ARG A 6 -6.86 7.75 -4.56
CA ARG A 6 -6.07 8.94 -4.19
C ARG A 6 -5.31 8.86 -2.89
N ILE A 7 -5.84 8.12 -1.90
CA ILE A 7 -5.18 7.94 -0.60
C ILE A 7 -4.94 6.46 -0.38
N GLY A 8 -3.69 6.10 -0.08
CA GLY A 8 -3.28 4.74 0.22
C GLY A 8 -2.97 4.55 1.70
N PHE A 9 -3.35 3.40 2.25
CA PHE A 9 -2.92 2.94 3.57
C PHE A 9 -2.25 1.57 3.44
N ILE A 10 -1.02 1.46 3.93
CA ILE A 10 -0.20 0.26 3.91
C ILE A 10 0.46 0.03 5.27
N GLY A 11 0.56 -1.22 5.70
CA GLY A 11 1.14 -1.56 7.00
C GLY A 11 0.82 -2.98 7.42
N GLY A 12 1.19 -3.31 8.65
CA GLY A 12 0.95 -4.64 9.23
C GLY A 12 -0.44 -4.82 9.86
N ALA A 13 -1.20 -3.74 10.07
CA ALA A 13 -2.49 -3.80 10.74
C ALA A 13 -3.65 -3.98 9.75
N GLY A 14 -4.55 -4.92 10.07
CA GLY A 14 -5.83 -5.11 9.38
C GLY A 14 -6.96 -4.30 10.03
N ILE A 15 -8.20 -4.65 9.72
CA ILE A 15 -9.41 -4.10 10.35
C ILE A 15 -9.99 -5.19 11.25
N ALA A 16 -9.67 -5.14 12.55
CA ALA A 16 -10.18 -6.06 13.56
C ALA A 16 -10.03 -5.43 14.96
N ASP A 17 -10.78 -5.96 15.94
CA ASP A 17 -10.74 -5.46 17.32
C ASP A 17 -9.39 -5.70 18.01
N ASP A 18 -8.65 -6.72 17.57
CA ASP A 18 -7.29 -7.03 18.06
C ASP A 18 -6.26 -5.94 17.77
N TRP A 19 -6.52 -5.08 16.79
CA TRP A 19 -5.66 -3.93 16.46
C TRP A 19 -5.97 -2.68 17.28
N ARG A 20 -6.97 -2.73 18.17
CA ARG A 20 -7.31 -1.61 19.07
C ARG A 20 -6.30 -1.52 20.23
N GLY A 21 -6.24 -0.33 20.83
CA GLY A 21 -5.34 -0.02 21.95
C GLY A 21 -4.13 0.82 21.54
N ASN A 22 -3.20 1.03 22.47
CA ASN A 22 -2.07 1.94 22.28
C ASN A 22 -0.71 1.22 22.24
N ALA A 23 -0.69 -0.09 21.94
CA ALA A 23 0.53 -0.90 21.85
C ALA A 23 1.48 -0.84 23.08
N GLN A 24 0.99 -0.44 24.26
CA GLN A 24 1.81 -0.19 25.46
C GLN A 24 2.03 -1.42 26.36
N GLY A 25 1.57 -2.61 25.96
CA GLY A 25 1.59 -3.79 26.81
C GLY A 25 1.71 -5.09 26.03
N PRO A 26 2.09 -6.20 26.69
CA PRO A 26 2.39 -7.47 26.03
C PRO A 26 1.16 -8.13 25.34
N GLY A 27 -0.06 -7.71 25.68
CA GLY A 27 -1.28 -8.14 25.00
C GLY A 27 -1.64 -7.31 23.74
N HIS A 28 -0.86 -6.29 23.40
CA HIS A 28 -1.14 -5.42 22.27
C HIS A 28 -0.17 -5.66 21.11
N TRP A 29 -0.70 -5.64 19.89
CA TRP A 29 0.08 -5.80 18.68
C TRP A 29 0.80 -4.49 18.33
N ARG A 30 2.11 -4.56 18.12
CA ARG A 30 2.91 -3.43 17.63
C ARG A 30 3.15 -3.58 16.14
N GLY A 31 2.59 -2.67 15.34
CA GLY A 31 2.82 -2.60 13.90
C GLY A 31 3.08 -1.17 13.46
N THR A 32 3.63 -1.03 12.25
CA THR A 32 3.76 0.26 11.57
C THR A 32 2.72 0.33 10.47
N HIS A 33 2.06 1.49 10.36
CA HIS A 33 1.10 1.78 9.31
C HIS A 33 1.39 3.17 8.74
N PHE A 34 1.29 3.31 7.43
CA PHE A 34 1.55 4.54 6.70
C PHE A 34 0.30 4.95 5.93
N ARG A 35 -0.02 6.24 5.99
CA ARG A 35 -0.87 6.92 5.02
C ARG A 35 0.04 7.51 3.96
N VAL A 36 -0.24 7.23 2.70
CA VAL A 36 0.53 7.73 1.55
C VAL A 36 -0.39 8.44 0.56
N GLU A 37 0.17 9.44 -0.09
CA GLU A 37 -0.47 10.24 -1.14
C GLU A 37 0.49 10.38 -2.32
N GLY A 38 -0.05 10.80 -3.46
CA GLY A 38 0.70 10.98 -4.69
C GLY A 38 0.89 9.71 -5.51
N PRO A 39 1.77 9.71 -6.52
CA PRO A 39 1.82 8.67 -7.56
C PRO A 39 2.02 7.23 -7.04
N VAL A 40 2.58 7.08 -5.84
CA VAL A 40 2.74 5.77 -5.19
C VAL A 40 1.40 5.06 -4.93
N VAL A 41 0.30 5.80 -4.77
CA VAL A 41 -1.03 5.23 -4.57
C VAL A 41 -1.48 4.40 -5.77
N ALA A 42 -1.14 4.80 -7.00
CA ALA A 42 -1.43 4.02 -8.19
C ALA A 42 -0.76 2.64 -8.17
N GLN A 43 0.41 2.50 -7.55
CA GLN A 43 1.09 1.21 -7.42
C GLN A 43 0.36 0.28 -6.44
N ILE A 44 -0.18 0.82 -5.34
CA ILE A 44 -1.03 0.07 -4.39
C ILE A 44 -2.33 -0.35 -5.09
N GLN A 45 -2.94 0.57 -5.82
CA GLN A 45 -4.18 0.30 -6.56
C GLN A 45 -3.95 -0.79 -7.63
N SER A 46 -2.88 -0.72 -8.41
CA SER A 46 -2.54 -1.75 -9.41
C SER A 46 -2.35 -3.13 -8.80
N ALA A 47 -1.73 -3.20 -7.61
CA ALA A 47 -1.61 -4.46 -6.87
C ALA A 47 -2.99 -5.02 -6.47
N PHE A 48 -3.92 -4.16 -6.07
CA PHE A 48 -5.29 -4.57 -5.79
C PHE A 48 -6.03 -5.02 -7.05
N ILE A 49 -5.93 -4.26 -8.16
CA ILE A 49 -6.57 -4.58 -9.44
C ILE A 49 -6.07 -5.94 -9.98
N ASP A 50 -4.76 -6.22 -9.91
CA ASP A 50 -4.21 -7.52 -10.33
C ASP A 50 -4.83 -8.67 -9.53
N ASN A 51 -4.93 -8.51 -8.21
CA ASN A 51 -5.60 -9.50 -7.36
C ASN A 51 -7.10 -9.62 -7.69
N TRP A 52 -7.79 -8.50 -7.88
CA TRP A 52 -9.23 -8.48 -8.18
C TRP A 52 -9.55 -9.17 -9.50
N LEU A 53 -8.80 -8.87 -10.55
CA LEU A 53 -8.95 -9.51 -11.86
C LEU A 53 -8.78 -11.03 -11.75
N ARG A 54 -7.81 -11.49 -10.94
CA ARG A 54 -7.56 -12.92 -10.75
C ARG A 54 -8.66 -13.62 -9.98
N THR A 55 -9.24 -12.98 -8.98
CA THR A 55 -10.24 -13.62 -8.09
C THR A 55 -11.65 -13.51 -8.64
N SER A 56 -12.00 -12.40 -9.29
CA SER A 56 -13.34 -12.11 -9.78
C SER A 56 -13.50 -12.30 -11.29
N GLY A 57 -12.41 -12.22 -12.06
CA GLY A 57 -12.44 -12.14 -13.52
C GLY A 57 -12.78 -10.74 -14.07
N GLU A 58 -13.06 -9.76 -13.20
CA GLU A 58 -13.43 -8.39 -13.59
C GLU A 58 -12.19 -7.49 -13.73
N ALA A 59 -12.11 -6.78 -14.86
CA ALA A 59 -11.08 -5.79 -15.10
C ALA A 59 -11.52 -4.40 -14.60
N LEU A 60 -10.99 -3.97 -13.45
CA LEU A 60 -11.19 -2.61 -12.96
C LEU A 60 -10.26 -1.65 -13.72
N HIS A 61 -10.82 -0.64 -14.37
CA HIS A 61 -10.05 0.30 -15.21
C HIS A 61 -10.69 1.69 -15.29
N GLY A 62 -9.92 2.67 -15.77
CA GLY A 62 -10.35 4.04 -15.97
C GLY A 62 -10.26 4.92 -14.72
N ASP A 63 -10.66 6.17 -14.87
CA ASP A 63 -10.43 7.25 -13.89
C ASP A 63 -11.08 7.01 -12.52
N ALA A 64 -12.13 6.18 -12.46
CA ALA A 64 -12.77 5.81 -11.21
C ALA A 64 -11.84 5.00 -10.29
N PHE A 65 -10.91 4.22 -10.87
CA PHE A 65 -9.96 3.40 -10.12
C PHE A 65 -8.53 3.93 -10.21
N LEU A 66 -8.15 4.52 -11.35
CA LEU A 66 -6.81 5.02 -11.65
C LEU A 66 -6.88 6.51 -12.04
N PRO A 67 -7.29 7.41 -11.13
CA PRO A 67 -7.35 8.83 -11.43
C PRO A 67 -5.95 9.41 -11.65
N ALA A 68 -5.87 10.55 -12.33
CA ALA A 68 -4.66 11.34 -12.34
C ALA A 68 -4.26 11.76 -10.91
N LEU A 69 -3.02 11.44 -10.55
CA LEU A 69 -2.41 11.75 -9.25
C LEU A 69 -1.40 12.87 -9.41
N GLN A 70 -1.38 13.78 -8.44
CA GLN A 70 -0.40 14.85 -8.34
C GLN A 70 0.71 14.42 -7.38
N ASP A 71 1.90 14.98 -7.53
CA ASP A 71 2.99 14.75 -6.59
C ASP A 71 2.60 15.23 -5.17
N ALA A 72 3.04 14.47 -4.16
CA ALA A 72 2.78 14.78 -2.77
C ALA A 72 4.04 14.52 -1.92
N GLY A 73 4.47 15.54 -1.18
CA GLY A 73 5.67 15.48 -0.36
C GLY A 73 6.97 15.48 -1.16
N SER A 74 8.08 15.27 -0.46
CA SER A 74 9.44 15.32 -1.03
C SER A 74 10.19 13.99 -0.94
N ILE A 75 9.56 12.96 -0.37
CA ILE A 75 10.18 11.65 -0.14
C ILE A 75 9.83 10.73 -1.31
N PRO A 76 10.83 10.21 -2.06
CA PRO A 76 10.59 9.20 -3.06
C PRO A 76 9.98 7.94 -2.42
N ALA A 77 8.95 7.39 -3.03
CA ALA A 77 8.27 6.19 -2.54
C ALA A 77 8.06 5.17 -3.67
N GLN A 78 8.19 3.89 -3.32
CA GLN A 78 7.93 2.77 -4.22
C GLN A 78 7.17 1.70 -3.44
N VAL A 79 6.16 1.11 -4.09
CA VAL A 79 5.44 -0.04 -3.58
C VAL A 79 6.03 -1.29 -4.20
N VAL A 80 6.18 -2.28 -3.36
CA VAL A 80 6.82 -3.52 -3.68
C VAL A 80 5.84 -4.64 -3.32
N MET A 81 5.34 -5.35 -4.33
CA MET A 81 4.34 -6.41 -4.17
C MET A 81 4.99 -7.80 -4.25
N SER A 82 4.76 -8.63 -3.23
CA SER A 82 5.13 -10.05 -3.27
C SER A 82 3.89 -10.90 -3.55
N SER A 83 3.99 -11.86 -4.46
CA SER A 83 2.96 -12.88 -4.66
C SER A 83 3.59 -14.25 -4.95
N PRO A 84 2.94 -15.37 -4.56
CA PRO A 84 3.52 -16.72 -4.67
C PRO A 84 3.88 -17.17 -6.09
N ARG A 85 3.34 -16.51 -7.13
CA ARG A 85 3.66 -16.80 -8.54
C ARG A 85 4.65 -15.81 -9.15
N VAL A 86 4.90 -14.67 -8.51
CA VAL A 86 5.99 -13.76 -8.89
C VAL A 86 7.20 -14.12 -8.02
N ALA A 87 7.95 -15.14 -8.45
CA ALA A 87 9.24 -15.47 -7.86
C ALA A 87 10.30 -14.42 -8.23
N ARG A 88 10.12 -13.19 -7.74
CA ARG A 88 11.21 -12.25 -7.46
C ARG A 88 10.85 -11.59 -6.14
N GLY A 89 11.58 -11.98 -5.09
CA GLY A 89 11.36 -11.50 -3.73
C GLY A 89 11.21 -9.98 -3.72
N LEU A 90 10.10 -9.50 -3.19
CA LEU A 90 9.76 -8.09 -3.17
C LEU A 90 9.12 -7.81 -1.79
N GLY A 91 9.94 -7.36 -0.83
CA GLY A 91 9.47 -6.88 0.47
C GLY A 91 9.10 -5.39 0.44
N ILE A 92 8.00 -5.00 1.09
CA ILE A 92 7.55 -3.59 1.12
C ILE A 92 8.61 -2.75 1.84
N ALA A 93 9.38 -1.97 1.08
CA ALA A 93 10.32 -0.99 1.60
C ALA A 93 9.88 0.40 1.11
N VAL A 94 9.39 1.23 2.03
CA VAL A 94 9.31 2.67 1.80
C VAL A 94 10.71 3.23 2.05
N GLY A 95 11.53 3.26 1.00
CA GLY A 95 12.90 3.74 1.08
C GLY A 95 13.00 5.23 0.77
N CYS A 96 13.35 6.05 1.76
CA CYS A 96 13.94 7.36 1.50
C CYS A 96 15.27 7.15 0.78
N ARG A 97 15.39 7.59 -0.48
CA ARG A 97 16.71 7.68 -1.12
C ARG A 97 17.48 8.81 -0.42
N ASN A 98 18.47 8.46 0.40
CA ASN A 98 19.44 9.41 0.92
C ASN A 98 20.48 9.68 -0.19
N PRO A 99 20.66 10.92 -0.67
CA PRO A 99 21.66 11.22 -1.70
C PRO A 99 23.12 11.17 -1.18
N ASN A 100 23.33 10.88 0.11
CA ASN A 100 24.65 10.88 0.74
C ASN A 100 25.16 9.48 1.21
N PHE A 101 24.56 8.38 0.77
CA PHE A 101 25.13 7.02 0.91
C PHE A 101 24.79 6.16 -0.31
#